data_AF-A0A4P9ZVE6-F1
#
_entry.id   AF-A0A4P9ZVE6-F1
#
_cell.length_a   1.000
_cell.length_b   1.000
_cell.length_c   1.000
_cell.angle_alpha   90.00
_cell.angle_beta   90.00
_cell.angle_gamma   90.00
#
_symmetry.space_group_name_H-M   'P 1'
#
loop_
_entity.id
_entity.type
_entity.pdbx_description
1 polymer ?
#
loop_
_entity_poly.entity_id
_entity_poly.type
_entity_poly.pdbx_seq_one_letter_code
_entity_poly.pdbx_strand_id
1 'polypeptide(L)'
;MSCDLSDPNISQAYKEFLQGSINWMLLGYNDTRDVISLYGKGTGGVSEFATQIKNEVLFGLVRFERVCILIQHISEQAGGVRRARGLVHGRTVANVLKDHDMQLIIGKTSELSETNLRSKIKSSNLDEIHDEGDAMIEDTLPTPAVTPNHSSASPPLSRDSPSGQPAVATHAPLLPQYQAGRLDSGMLGSPLLDSPVATLPSASTEAESRKPQGLAVQESPLEPIPSETRMANGSGSLAPSANNSPRPGTSHLPANNNRNYFGQQNVPKEELQASISDKFLQEELAKRLTLKERIDNDHRGPQNDHCGFIAVQGGRSCYWKRRWFVIRGATLYLYTSETSFSPTDALELRELVDVPRDAEADVLIPNSFFLDFQAQGPFFFYADSSADKARFFQQVAQVANI
;
A
#
# COMPACT_ATOMS: atom_id res chain seq x y z
N MET A 1 3.20 -20.75 -4.53
CA MET A 1 3.19 -21.41 -3.20
C MET A 1 1.85 -21.10 -2.57
N SER A 2 1.17 -22.09 -2.02
CA SER A 2 -0.10 -21.92 -1.31
C SER A 2 0.17 -21.73 0.17
N CYS A 3 -0.50 -20.75 0.79
CA CYS A 3 -0.55 -20.64 2.24
C CYS A 3 -1.65 -21.56 2.78
N ASP A 4 -1.36 -22.30 3.83
CA ASP A 4 -2.40 -22.98 4.62
C ASP A 4 -2.89 -22.05 5.74
N LEU A 5 -4.22 -22.02 5.91
CA LEU A 5 -4.97 -21.21 6.88
C LEU A 5 -6.10 -22.07 7.52
N SER A 6 -5.95 -23.40 7.50
CA SER A 6 -6.95 -24.36 7.99
C SER A 6 -7.03 -24.48 9.52
N ASP A 7 -6.17 -23.78 10.27
CA ASP A 7 -6.22 -23.72 11.73
C ASP A 7 -7.61 -23.23 12.22
N PRO A 8 -8.41 -24.08 12.89
CA PRO A 8 -9.76 -23.72 13.31
C PRO A 8 -9.77 -22.54 14.29
N ASN A 9 -8.69 -22.34 15.04
CA ASN A 9 -8.55 -21.22 15.99
C ASN A 9 -8.57 -19.86 15.30
N ILE A 10 -8.07 -19.76 14.05
CA ILE A 10 -8.18 -18.54 13.24
C ILE A 10 -9.67 -18.24 12.97
N SER A 11 -10.43 -19.24 12.53
CA SER A 11 -11.86 -19.09 12.23
C SER A 11 -12.70 -18.77 13.47
N GLN A 12 -12.27 -19.19 14.66
CA GLN A 12 -12.91 -18.88 15.93
C GLN A 12 -12.56 -17.46 16.39
N ALA A 13 -11.27 -17.11 16.44
CA ALA A 13 -10.81 -15.78 16.82
C ALA A 13 -11.42 -14.70 15.92
N TYR A 14 -11.52 -14.96 14.61
CA TYR A 14 -12.14 -14.02 13.68
C TYR A 14 -13.63 -13.77 13.99
N LYS A 15 -14.40 -14.82 14.36
CA LYS A 15 -15.80 -14.65 14.80
C LYS A 15 -15.90 -13.85 16.10
N GLU A 16 -15.00 -14.09 17.06
CA GLU A 16 -14.93 -13.31 18.30
C GLU A 16 -14.56 -11.83 18.03
N PHE A 17 -13.73 -11.55 17.02
CA PHE A 17 -13.37 -10.19 16.59
C PHE A 17 -14.56 -9.47 15.95
N LEU A 18 -15.28 -10.13 15.04
CA LEU A 18 -16.49 -9.59 14.42
C LEU A 18 -17.58 -9.30 15.46
N GLN A 19 -17.71 -10.16 16.47
CA GLN A 19 -18.61 -9.95 17.62
C GLN A 19 -18.15 -8.84 18.58
N GLY A 20 -16.90 -8.39 18.49
CA GLY A 20 -16.30 -7.41 19.41
C GLY A 20 -15.87 -7.97 20.77
N SER A 21 -15.89 -9.29 20.94
CA SER A 21 -15.42 -10.00 22.13
C SER A 21 -13.89 -9.90 22.30
N ILE A 22 -13.17 -9.72 21.18
CA ILE A 22 -11.75 -9.32 21.13
C ILE A 22 -11.62 -8.09 20.21
N ASN A 23 -10.58 -7.29 20.41
CA ASN A 23 -10.26 -6.15 19.53
C ASN A 23 -8.90 -6.28 18.82
N TRP A 24 -8.15 -7.35 19.05
CA TRP A 24 -7.07 -7.78 18.17
C TRP A 24 -6.90 -9.30 18.12
N MET A 25 -6.38 -9.79 17.00
CA MET A 25 -5.84 -11.15 16.83
C MET A 25 -4.52 -11.10 16.04
N LEU A 26 -3.60 -12.00 16.37
CA LEU A 26 -2.26 -12.11 15.78
C LEU A 26 -2.05 -13.53 15.23
N LEU A 27 -1.53 -13.60 14.01
CA LEU A 27 -1.26 -14.81 13.24
C LEU A 27 0.22 -14.88 12.84
N GLY A 28 0.77 -16.08 12.78
CA GLY A 28 2.16 -16.29 12.37
C GLY A 28 2.43 -17.74 11.94
N TYR A 29 3.69 -18.04 11.64
CA TYR A 29 4.07 -19.31 11.02
C TYR A 29 4.38 -20.45 12.01
N ASN A 30 4.62 -20.15 13.29
CA ASN A 30 5.06 -21.10 14.33
C ASN A 30 6.19 -22.01 13.83
N ASP A 31 7.21 -21.38 13.25
CA ASP A 31 8.37 -21.97 12.54
C ASP A 31 8.09 -22.98 11.43
N THR A 32 6.83 -23.18 11.04
CA THR A 32 6.51 -23.83 9.77
C THR A 32 6.92 -22.97 8.57
N ARG A 33 6.89 -23.58 7.38
CA ARG A 33 7.24 -22.91 6.14
C ARG A 33 6.10 -22.09 5.55
N ASP A 34 4.93 -22.71 5.42
CA ASP A 34 3.79 -22.22 4.62
C ASP A 34 2.42 -22.35 5.34
N VAL A 35 2.38 -22.77 6.62
CA VAL A 35 1.16 -22.85 7.45
C VAL A 35 1.09 -21.62 8.35
N ILE A 36 -0.07 -20.96 8.40
CA ILE A 36 -0.36 -19.88 9.34
C ILE A 36 -1.30 -20.40 10.43
N SER A 37 -1.02 -20.00 11.69
CA SER A 37 -1.76 -20.37 12.88
C SER A 37 -1.94 -19.18 13.84
N LEU A 38 -2.91 -19.27 14.75
CA LEU A 38 -3.17 -18.24 15.77
C LEU A 38 -2.02 -18.15 16.78
N TYR A 39 -1.41 -16.97 16.92
CA TYR A 39 -0.40 -16.66 17.94
C TYR A 39 -1.04 -16.10 19.22
N GLY A 40 -2.11 -15.33 19.09
CA GLY A 40 -2.77 -14.69 20.22
C GLY A 40 -3.99 -13.86 19.82
N LYS A 41 -4.75 -13.44 20.83
CA LYS A 41 -5.92 -12.55 20.72
C LYS A 41 -6.13 -11.84 22.06
N GLY A 42 -6.74 -10.65 22.05
CA GLY A 42 -6.93 -9.87 23.28
C GLY A 42 -7.85 -8.65 23.13
N THR A 43 -7.86 -7.83 24.19
CA THR A 43 -8.80 -6.70 24.37
C THR A 43 -8.13 -5.37 24.72
N GLY A 44 -6.80 -5.35 24.91
CA GLY A 44 -5.99 -4.15 25.13
C GLY A 44 -5.61 -3.38 23.86
N GLY A 45 -6.27 -3.68 22.73
CA GLY A 45 -6.15 -2.93 21.47
C GLY A 45 -4.73 -2.90 20.91
N VAL A 46 -4.38 -1.79 20.25
CA VAL A 46 -3.08 -1.59 19.59
C VAL A 46 -1.90 -1.69 20.57
N SER A 47 -2.06 -1.20 21.80
CA SER A 47 -1.00 -1.22 22.81
C SER A 47 -0.63 -2.64 23.22
N GLU A 48 -1.61 -3.47 23.56
CA GLU A 48 -1.38 -4.90 23.86
C GLU A 48 -0.87 -5.63 22.61
N PHE A 49 -1.51 -5.44 21.45
CA PHE A 49 -1.11 -6.03 20.18
C PHE A 49 0.37 -5.78 19.84
N ALA A 50 0.86 -4.54 20.00
CA ALA A 50 2.24 -4.17 19.72
C ALA A 50 3.26 -4.89 20.63
N THR A 51 2.89 -5.26 21.87
CA THR A 51 3.76 -6.04 22.76
C THR A 51 3.89 -7.51 22.35
N GLN A 52 2.95 -8.03 21.56
CA GLN A 52 2.94 -9.43 21.11
C GLN A 52 3.70 -9.67 19.79
N ILE A 53 4.14 -8.59 19.12
CA ILE A 53 4.90 -8.68 17.86
C ILE A 53 6.33 -9.14 18.15
N LYS A 54 6.71 -10.25 17.52
CA LYS A 54 8.07 -10.83 17.52
C LYS A 54 8.80 -10.42 16.24
N ASN A 55 10.14 -10.54 16.23
CA ASN A 55 11.02 -10.18 15.11
C ASN A 55 10.95 -11.13 13.89
N GLU A 56 9.76 -11.57 13.49
CA GLU A 56 9.51 -12.50 12.39
C GLU A 56 8.51 -11.93 11.36
N VAL A 57 7.79 -12.79 10.62
CA VAL A 57 6.74 -12.38 9.68
C VAL A 57 5.39 -12.74 10.29
N LEU A 58 4.58 -11.72 10.60
CA LEU A 58 3.31 -11.85 11.30
C LEU A 58 2.20 -11.08 10.58
N PHE A 59 0.96 -11.52 10.77
CA PHE A 59 -0.23 -10.85 10.28
C PHE A 59 -1.18 -10.62 11.45
N GLY A 60 -1.69 -9.42 11.62
CA GLY A 60 -2.61 -9.10 12.70
C GLY A 60 -3.82 -8.33 12.21
N LEU A 61 -4.95 -8.54 12.85
CA LEU A 61 -6.15 -7.75 12.65
C LEU A 61 -6.44 -7.03 13.95
N VAL A 62 -6.51 -5.70 13.92
CA VAL A 62 -6.75 -4.86 15.11
C VAL A 62 -7.86 -3.85 14.83
N ARG A 63 -8.75 -3.65 15.80
CA ARG A 63 -9.73 -2.56 15.78
C ARG A 63 -9.15 -1.37 16.53
N PHE A 64 -9.00 -0.25 15.82
CA PHE A 64 -8.55 1.01 16.40
C PHE A 64 -9.57 2.11 16.07
N GLU A 65 -10.08 2.76 17.12
CA GLU A 65 -11.19 3.71 17.04
C GLU A 65 -12.46 3.08 16.40
N ARG A 66 -12.73 3.36 15.13
CA ARG A 66 -13.83 2.73 14.36
C ARG A 66 -13.36 1.88 13.17
N VAL A 67 -12.05 1.70 13.03
CA VAL A 67 -11.41 1.12 11.84
C VAL A 67 -10.79 -0.24 12.18
N CYS A 68 -11.05 -1.24 11.36
CA CYS A 68 -10.42 -2.56 11.37
C CYS A 68 -9.19 -2.54 10.44
N ILE A 69 -8.00 -2.63 11.02
CA ILE A 69 -6.72 -2.54 10.31
C ILE A 69 -6.10 -3.93 10.18
N LEU A 70 -5.82 -4.36 8.94
CA LEU A 70 -5.01 -5.54 8.66
C LEU A 70 -3.52 -5.15 8.62
N ILE A 71 -2.79 -5.49 9.68
CA ILE A 71 -1.36 -5.22 9.83
C ILE A 71 -0.56 -6.42 9.33
N GLN A 72 0.43 -6.15 8.48
CA GLN A 72 1.38 -7.12 7.95
C GLN A 72 2.78 -6.73 8.42
N HIS A 73 3.22 -7.34 9.51
CA HIS A 73 4.56 -7.10 10.07
C HIS A 73 5.59 -7.97 9.35
N ILE A 74 6.61 -7.31 8.79
CA ILE A 74 7.70 -7.95 8.08
C ILE A 74 9.01 -7.46 8.72
N SER A 75 9.43 -8.14 9.78
CA SER A 75 10.69 -7.87 10.48
C SER A 75 11.86 -7.74 9.51
N GLU A 76 12.65 -6.68 9.67
CA GLU A 76 13.90 -6.44 8.93
C GLU A 76 14.90 -7.59 9.14
N GLN A 77 14.86 -8.24 10.30
CA GLN A 77 15.71 -9.37 10.68
C GLN A 77 15.28 -10.69 9.99
N ALA A 78 14.07 -10.76 9.44
CA ALA A 78 13.65 -11.94 8.69
C ALA A 78 14.40 -12.03 7.35
N GLY A 79 14.96 -13.20 7.03
CA GLY A 79 15.68 -13.43 5.78
C GLY A 79 14.80 -13.20 4.54
N GLY A 80 15.40 -12.73 3.43
CA GLY A 80 14.67 -12.23 2.26
C GLY A 80 13.58 -13.16 1.71
N VAL A 81 13.81 -14.48 1.71
CA VAL A 81 12.80 -15.48 1.29
C VAL A 81 11.58 -15.52 2.22
N ARG A 82 11.77 -15.36 3.54
CA ARG A 82 10.68 -15.30 4.53
C ARG A 82 9.88 -14.00 4.35
N ARG A 83 10.57 -12.86 4.10
CA ARG A 83 9.92 -11.56 3.78
C ARG A 83 9.10 -11.62 2.49
N ALA A 84 9.66 -12.18 1.42
CA ALA A 84 8.97 -12.35 0.14
C ALA A 84 7.74 -13.27 0.25
N ARG A 85 7.85 -14.39 0.98
CA ARG A 85 6.69 -15.23 1.30
C ARG A 85 5.63 -14.44 2.08
N GLY A 86 6.06 -13.65 3.07
CA GLY A 86 5.20 -12.75 3.82
C GLY A 86 4.35 -11.86 2.94
N LEU A 87 4.96 -11.14 1.99
CA LEU A 87 4.27 -10.29 1.02
C LEU A 87 3.24 -11.05 0.18
N VAL A 88 3.59 -12.25 -0.32
CA VAL A 88 2.68 -13.06 -1.15
C VAL A 88 1.51 -13.61 -0.33
N HIS A 89 1.78 -14.18 0.85
CA HIS A 89 0.78 -14.84 1.69
C HIS A 89 -0.16 -13.83 2.36
N GLY A 90 0.27 -12.58 2.58
CA GLY A 90 -0.60 -11.52 3.10
C GLY A 90 -1.84 -11.26 2.25
N ARG A 91 -1.77 -11.47 0.93
CA ARG A 91 -2.95 -11.41 0.04
C ARG A 91 -3.95 -12.54 0.34
N THR A 92 -3.45 -13.74 0.65
CA THR A 92 -4.28 -14.88 1.05
C THR A 92 -4.92 -14.65 2.42
N VAL A 93 -4.19 -14.05 3.37
CA VAL A 93 -4.72 -13.65 4.69
C VAL A 93 -5.81 -12.58 4.54
N ALA A 94 -5.58 -11.53 3.74
CA ALA A 94 -6.56 -10.48 3.46
C ALA A 94 -7.87 -11.03 2.86
N ASN A 95 -7.77 -12.02 1.97
CA ASN A 95 -8.94 -12.69 1.37
C ASN A 95 -9.76 -13.53 2.36
N VAL A 96 -9.19 -13.90 3.51
CA VAL A 96 -9.89 -14.62 4.60
C VAL A 96 -10.44 -13.63 5.64
N LEU A 97 -9.63 -12.64 6.03
CA LEU A 97 -9.98 -11.62 7.02
C LEU A 97 -10.61 -10.38 6.34
N LYS A 98 -11.72 -10.59 5.62
CA LYS A 98 -12.31 -9.61 4.69
C LYS A 98 -12.80 -8.31 5.31
N ASP A 99 -13.16 -8.32 6.59
CA ASP A 99 -13.77 -7.20 7.31
C ASP A 99 -12.67 -6.26 7.87
N HIS A 100 -11.80 -5.77 6.97
CA HIS A 100 -10.79 -4.75 7.24
C HIS A 100 -10.94 -3.58 6.27
N ASP A 101 -10.88 -2.36 6.79
CA ASP A 101 -11.05 -1.14 5.99
C ASP A 101 -9.71 -0.64 5.42
N MET A 102 -8.61 -0.96 6.09
CA MET A 102 -7.25 -0.54 5.71
C MET A 102 -6.24 -1.66 5.91
N GLN A 103 -5.35 -1.87 4.93
CA GLN A 103 -4.17 -2.74 5.07
C GLN A 103 -2.90 -1.89 5.29
N LEU A 104 -2.06 -2.28 6.24
CA LEU A 104 -0.81 -1.61 6.58
C LEU A 104 0.36 -2.60 6.66
N ILE A 105 1.43 -2.36 5.89
CA ILE A 105 2.69 -3.09 6.02
C ILE A 105 3.63 -2.28 6.94
N ILE A 106 4.28 -2.94 7.90
CA ILE A 106 5.26 -2.34 8.82
C ILE A 106 6.55 -3.16 8.89
N GLY A 107 7.68 -2.50 9.12
CA GLY A 107 8.97 -3.14 9.44
C GLY A 107 9.29 -3.16 10.93
N LYS A 108 8.77 -2.19 11.71
CA LYS A 108 9.11 -1.95 13.12
C LYS A 108 7.88 -1.74 14.00
N THR A 109 7.93 -2.18 15.26
CA THR A 109 6.83 -2.02 16.23
C THR A 109 6.55 -0.56 16.59
N SER A 110 7.55 0.32 16.51
CA SER A 110 7.39 1.77 16.73
C SER A 110 6.46 2.44 15.70
N GLU A 111 6.20 1.82 14.55
CA GLU A 111 5.23 2.31 13.57
C GLU A 111 3.79 2.23 14.10
N LEU A 112 3.51 1.37 15.09
CA LEU A 112 2.18 1.14 15.66
C LEU A 112 1.83 2.04 16.86
N SER A 113 2.47 3.20 17.02
CA SER A 113 1.97 4.19 17.97
C SER A 113 0.57 4.70 17.54
N GLU A 114 -0.30 4.99 18.51
CA GLU A 114 -1.64 5.53 18.21
C GLU A 114 -1.60 6.80 17.34
N THR A 115 -0.60 7.65 17.56
CA THR A 115 -0.37 8.87 16.78
C THR A 115 -0.10 8.57 15.31
N ASN A 116 0.69 7.53 15.02
CA ASN A 116 0.97 7.09 13.65
C ASN A 116 -0.27 6.48 12.99
N LEU A 117 -1.04 5.67 13.73
CA LEU A 117 -2.28 5.07 13.21
C LEU A 117 -3.35 6.12 12.94
N ARG A 118 -3.59 7.07 13.86
CA ARG A 118 -4.48 8.24 13.62
C ARG A 118 -4.06 9.01 12.38
N SER A 119 -2.77 9.26 12.21
CA SER A 119 -2.23 9.99 11.05
C SER A 119 -2.46 9.24 9.73
N LYS A 120 -2.32 7.91 9.74
CA LYS A 120 -2.60 7.04 8.59
C LYS A 120 -4.10 6.96 8.27
N ILE A 121 -4.97 6.78 9.28
CA ILE A 121 -6.43 6.76 9.10
C ILE A 121 -6.94 8.11 8.57
N LYS A 122 -6.53 9.22 9.18
CA LYS A 122 -6.91 10.57 8.71
C LYS A 122 -6.44 10.82 7.27
N SER A 123 -5.32 10.22 6.86
CA SER A 123 -4.86 10.28 5.47
C SER A 123 -5.75 9.44 4.55
N SER A 124 -6.10 8.21 4.92
CA SER A 124 -6.91 7.31 4.09
C SER A 124 -8.34 7.82 3.87
N ASN A 125 -8.98 8.36 4.93
CA ASN A 125 -10.35 8.85 4.86
C ASN A 125 -10.48 10.23 4.20
N LEU A 126 -9.37 10.91 3.87
CA LEU A 126 -9.42 12.18 3.14
C LEU A 126 -9.75 12.00 1.65
N ASP A 127 -9.56 10.79 1.13
CA ASP A 127 -9.68 10.49 -0.30
C ASP A 127 -11.11 10.03 -0.68
N GLU A 128 -12.01 9.80 0.30
CA GLU A 128 -13.42 9.41 0.09
C GLU A 128 -14.46 10.53 0.31
N ILE A 129 -14.09 11.66 0.94
CA ILE A 129 -15.04 12.73 1.30
C ILE A 129 -14.99 13.86 0.25
N HIS A 130 -15.16 13.52 -1.03
CA HIS A 130 -14.98 14.49 -2.12
C HIS A 130 -15.86 14.31 -3.37
N ASP A 131 -16.96 13.52 -3.34
CA ASP A 131 -17.87 13.37 -4.50
C ASP A 131 -19.39 13.22 -4.19
N GLU A 132 -19.87 13.55 -2.99
CA GLU A 132 -21.31 13.79 -2.74
C GLU A 132 -21.49 15.01 -1.81
N GLY A 133 -21.78 16.20 -2.35
CA GLY A 133 -21.88 17.39 -1.50
C GLY A 133 -22.28 18.76 -2.09
N ASP A 134 -22.33 18.96 -3.42
CA ASP A 134 -22.82 20.23 -4.01
C ASP A 134 -24.20 20.05 -4.67
N ALA A 135 -25.23 19.98 -3.83
CA ALA A 135 -26.61 19.85 -4.26
C ALA A 135 -27.57 20.63 -3.33
N MET A 136 -27.82 21.89 -3.69
CA MET A 136 -29.05 22.65 -3.41
C MET A 136 -29.54 22.72 -1.94
N ILE A 137 -29.24 23.84 -1.27
CA ILE A 137 -30.17 24.44 -0.31
C ILE A 137 -30.45 25.89 -0.73
N GLU A 138 -31.73 26.24 -0.76
CA GLU A 138 -32.28 27.50 -1.27
C GLU A 138 -32.02 28.73 -0.37
N ASP A 139 -32.36 29.90 -0.93
CA ASP A 139 -32.50 31.19 -0.26
C ASP A 139 -33.07 31.12 1.17
N THR A 140 -32.54 31.98 2.06
CA THR A 140 -33.33 32.54 3.16
C THR A 140 -32.94 34.00 3.38
N LEU A 141 -33.96 34.87 3.40
CA LEU A 141 -33.81 36.33 3.40
C LEU A 141 -33.35 36.92 4.76
N PRO A 142 -32.72 38.11 4.77
CA PRO A 142 -32.21 38.74 5.98
C PRO A 142 -33.31 39.37 6.85
N THR A 143 -33.04 39.51 8.16
CA THR A 143 -33.88 40.24 9.14
C THR A 143 -32.95 41.05 10.07
N PRO A 144 -33.32 42.28 10.54
CA PRO A 144 -32.31 43.30 10.82
C PRO A 144 -31.98 43.60 12.30
N ALA A 145 -30.76 44.11 12.50
CA ALA A 145 -30.33 45.18 13.42
C ALA A 145 -30.75 45.18 14.91
N VAL A 146 -29.75 45.01 15.79
CA VAL A 146 -29.65 45.73 17.09
C VAL A 146 -28.20 46.18 17.35
N THR A 147 -28.05 47.45 17.73
CA THR A 147 -26.91 48.09 18.42
C THR A 147 -27.51 48.95 19.57
N PRO A 148 -26.76 49.55 20.54
CA PRO A 148 -25.33 49.88 20.55
C PRO A 148 -24.58 49.74 21.91
N ASN A 149 -23.34 50.23 21.95
CA ASN A 149 -22.59 50.85 23.07
C ASN A 149 -22.62 50.23 24.49
N HIS A 150 -21.42 50.10 25.08
CA HIS A 150 -20.97 51.05 26.11
C HIS A 150 -19.43 51.07 26.22
N SER A 151 -18.87 52.09 26.88
CA SER A 151 -17.45 52.50 26.75
C SER A 151 -16.61 52.33 28.02
N SER A 152 -15.28 52.42 27.83
CA SER A 152 -14.25 52.94 28.77
C SER A 152 -13.99 52.26 30.12
N ALA A 153 -12.74 51.80 30.33
CA ALA A 153 -11.92 52.17 31.51
C ALA A 153 -10.42 51.83 31.32
N SER A 154 -9.54 52.71 31.81
CA SER A 154 -8.07 52.61 31.97
C SER A 154 -7.59 53.86 32.76
N PRO A 155 -6.34 53.99 33.29
CA PRO A 155 -5.22 53.04 33.42
C PRO A 155 -5.06 52.67 34.94
N PRO A 156 -4.02 52.97 35.79
CA PRO A 156 -2.59 53.30 35.61
C PRO A 156 -1.55 52.62 36.57
N LEU A 157 -0.33 52.47 36.05
CA LEU A 157 1.01 52.68 36.67
C LEU A 157 1.31 52.32 38.15
N SER A 158 2.26 51.39 38.35
CA SER A 158 3.54 51.52 39.10
C SER A 158 4.39 50.26 38.81
N ARG A 159 5.69 50.24 38.48
CA ARG A 159 6.88 51.08 38.74
C ARG A 159 7.51 50.88 40.12
N ASP A 160 8.51 49.99 40.22
CA ASP A 160 9.93 50.39 40.40
C ASP A 160 10.91 49.20 40.27
N SER A 161 12.22 49.48 40.32
CA SER A 161 13.33 48.50 40.32
C SER A 161 14.28 48.83 41.50
N PRO A 162 15.24 47.95 41.90
CA PRO A 162 16.56 48.05 41.25
C PRO A 162 17.48 46.79 41.25
N SER A 163 18.51 46.84 40.38
CA SER A 163 19.90 46.34 40.54
C SER A 163 20.22 44.94 41.14
N GLY A 164 20.97 44.13 40.38
CA GLY A 164 21.73 42.98 40.90
C GLY A 164 22.55 42.22 39.85
N GLN A 165 23.79 42.63 39.57
CA GLN A 165 24.79 41.84 38.81
C GLN A 165 25.58 40.93 39.78
N PRO A 166 26.11 39.77 39.32
CA PRO A 166 27.44 39.75 38.66
C PRO A 166 27.49 38.91 37.37
N ALA A 167 28.59 39.02 36.63
CA ALA A 167 28.81 38.35 35.34
C ALA A 167 29.48 36.97 35.47
N VAL A 168 29.22 36.08 34.50
CA VAL A 168 29.98 34.85 34.21
C VAL A 168 30.24 34.78 32.70
N ALA A 169 31.36 34.17 32.30
CA ALA A 169 32.01 34.42 31.01
C ALA A 169 31.40 33.69 29.79
N THR A 170 31.52 34.34 28.63
CA THR A 170 31.22 33.78 27.30
C THR A 170 32.30 32.79 26.87
N HIS A 171 31.91 31.58 26.46
CA HIS A 171 32.75 30.68 25.66
C HIS A 171 32.05 30.34 24.34
N ALA A 172 32.67 30.69 23.22
CA ALA A 172 32.22 30.31 21.89
C ALA A 172 32.98 29.06 21.40
N PRO A 173 32.31 28.07 20.76
CA PRO A 173 32.98 26.94 20.15
C PRO A 173 33.68 27.35 18.84
N LEU A 174 34.89 26.83 18.61
CA LEU A 174 35.69 27.09 17.42
C LEU A 174 35.30 26.19 16.24
N LEU A 175 35.30 26.74 15.03
CA LEU A 175 35.21 25.99 13.77
C LEU A 175 36.58 25.39 13.41
N PRO A 176 36.66 24.14 12.91
CA PRO A 176 37.89 23.59 12.35
C PRO A 176 38.25 24.28 11.02
N GLN A 177 39.44 24.87 10.94
CA GLN A 177 40.01 25.34 9.67
C GLN A 177 40.60 24.15 8.89
N TYR A 178 40.05 23.85 7.72
CA TYR A 178 40.71 22.97 6.75
C TYR A 178 41.86 23.71 6.07
N GLN A 179 43.08 23.18 6.18
CA GLN A 179 44.25 23.74 5.53
C GLN A 179 44.31 23.32 4.06
N ALA A 180 44.36 24.29 3.14
CA ALA A 180 44.58 24.02 1.73
C ALA A 180 46.06 23.67 1.47
N GLY A 181 46.31 22.42 1.05
CA GLY A 181 47.65 21.94 0.71
C GLY A 181 48.19 22.60 -0.57
N ARG A 182 49.10 23.56 -0.39
CA ARG A 182 49.82 24.23 -1.49
C ARG A 182 51.00 23.38 -1.94
N LEU A 183 50.95 22.84 -3.16
CA LEU A 183 52.12 22.30 -3.87
C LEU A 183 52.47 23.19 -5.06
N ASP A 184 53.77 23.29 -5.36
CA ASP A 184 54.33 24.24 -6.32
C ASP A 184 54.77 23.57 -7.64
N SER A 185 55.23 24.38 -8.58
CA SER A 185 55.38 24.10 -10.02
C SER A 185 56.57 23.19 -10.37
N GLY A 186 56.44 22.40 -11.45
CA GLY A 186 57.41 21.35 -11.79
C GLY A 186 57.57 20.96 -13.27
N MET A 187 57.72 21.93 -14.17
CA MET A 187 58.42 21.85 -15.48
C MET A 187 58.13 20.71 -16.51
N LEU A 188 57.74 21.15 -17.73
CA LEU A 188 58.16 20.65 -19.07
C LEU A 188 57.88 19.18 -19.49
N GLY A 189 57.27 19.02 -20.68
CA GLY A 189 57.39 17.77 -21.46
C GLY A 189 56.27 17.47 -22.46
N SER A 190 56.50 17.78 -23.74
CA SER A 190 55.83 17.15 -24.89
C SER A 190 56.93 16.78 -25.89
N PRO A 191 56.86 15.65 -26.62
CA PRO A 191 56.00 15.60 -27.82
C PRO A 191 55.37 14.23 -28.17
N LEU A 192 54.50 14.29 -29.20
CA LEU A 192 54.14 13.29 -30.23
C LEU A 192 54.86 11.91 -30.24
N LEU A 193 54.10 10.83 -30.46
CA LEU A 193 54.07 10.08 -31.75
C LEU A 193 53.09 8.88 -31.75
N ASP A 194 52.41 8.70 -32.90
CA ASP A 194 51.91 7.50 -33.61
C ASP A 194 51.19 6.29 -32.96
N SER A 195 50.41 5.61 -33.82
CA SER A 195 49.65 4.35 -33.63
C SER A 195 50.47 3.13 -34.15
N PRO A 196 49.94 1.92 -34.51
CA PRO A 196 48.59 1.31 -34.36
C PRO A 196 48.55 -0.20 -33.96
N VAL A 197 47.33 -0.75 -33.83
CA VAL A 197 46.85 -2.13 -34.15
C VAL A 197 47.70 -3.39 -33.79
N ALA A 198 47.13 -4.24 -32.90
CA ALA A 198 47.06 -5.71 -33.01
C ALA A 198 45.90 -6.19 -32.07
N THR A 199 44.87 -6.95 -32.46
CA THR A 199 44.75 -8.27 -33.12
C THR A 199 44.78 -9.45 -32.12
N LEU A 200 43.70 -10.24 -32.10
CA LEU A 200 43.49 -11.47 -31.30
C LEU A 200 44.47 -12.59 -31.73
N PRO A 201 44.67 -13.61 -30.87
CA PRO A 201 43.94 -14.86 -31.13
C PRO A 201 43.42 -15.58 -29.87
N SER A 202 42.38 -16.39 -30.06
CA SER A 202 41.91 -17.39 -29.09
C SER A 202 42.81 -18.62 -29.08
N ALA A 203 43.00 -19.24 -27.91
CA ALA A 203 43.52 -20.61 -27.81
C ALA A 203 42.88 -21.35 -26.63
N SER A 204 42.42 -22.58 -26.88
CA SER A 204 41.90 -23.50 -25.87
C SER A 204 42.98 -24.51 -25.49
N THR A 205 43.13 -24.82 -24.20
CA THR A 205 43.86 -26.02 -23.75
C THR A 205 43.17 -26.64 -22.53
N GLU A 206 43.34 -27.95 -22.38
CA GLU A 206 42.60 -28.80 -21.45
C GLU A 206 43.19 -28.87 -20.02
N ALA A 207 42.36 -29.41 -19.14
CA ALA A 207 42.65 -30.14 -17.90
C ALA A 207 44.10 -30.19 -17.34
N GLU A 208 44.22 -29.90 -16.03
CA GLU A 208 45.05 -30.74 -15.17
C GLU A 208 44.37 -31.05 -13.82
N SER A 209 44.71 -32.20 -13.26
CA SER A 209 44.06 -32.80 -12.08
C SER A 209 44.72 -32.37 -10.77
N ARG A 210 43.94 -31.87 -9.80
CA ARG A 210 44.38 -31.77 -8.39
C ARG A 210 43.32 -32.26 -7.42
N LYS A 211 43.60 -33.41 -6.79
CA LYS A 211 42.92 -33.87 -5.58
C LYS A 211 43.35 -32.98 -4.39
N PRO A 212 42.43 -32.45 -3.57
CA PRO A 212 42.70 -32.26 -2.15
C PRO A 212 42.66 -33.62 -1.44
N GLN A 213 43.51 -33.81 -0.43
CA GLN A 213 43.49 -35.00 0.43
C GLN A 213 42.41 -34.86 1.50
N GLY A 214 41.87 -35.98 1.97
CA GLY A 214 40.79 -35.98 2.95
C GLY A 214 41.26 -35.66 4.37
N LEU A 215 40.38 -35.03 5.15
CA LEU A 215 40.43 -35.03 6.61
C LEU A 215 39.32 -35.93 7.12
N ALA A 216 39.66 -36.88 7.98
CA ALA A 216 38.69 -37.78 8.60
C ALA A 216 37.99 -37.07 9.77
N VAL A 217 36.67 -37.22 9.84
CA VAL A 217 35.86 -36.92 11.02
C VAL A 217 35.15 -38.20 11.42
N GLN A 218 35.11 -38.50 12.72
CA GLN A 218 34.60 -39.76 13.24
C GLN A 218 33.06 -39.78 13.19
N GLU A 219 32.49 -40.69 12.41
CA GLU A 219 31.12 -41.13 12.65
C GLU A 219 31.09 -41.96 13.94
N SER A 220 30.21 -41.59 14.87
CA SER A 220 29.94 -42.36 16.09
C SER A 220 28.68 -43.22 15.87
N PRO A 221 28.61 -44.47 16.34
CA PRO A 221 27.48 -45.35 16.03
C PRO A 221 26.16 -44.86 16.63
N LEU A 222 25.07 -44.96 15.85
CA LEU A 222 23.71 -44.82 16.36
C LEU A 222 23.22 -46.16 16.92
N GLU A 223 22.67 -46.13 18.14
CA GLU A 223 22.06 -47.31 18.75
C GLU A 223 20.66 -47.61 18.14
N PRO A 224 20.25 -48.89 18.06
CA PRO A 224 18.96 -49.27 17.50
C PRO A 224 17.82 -49.01 18.50
N ILE A 225 16.85 -48.18 18.12
CA ILE A 225 15.60 -47.99 18.86
C ILE A 225 14.73 -49.25 18.70
N PRO A 226 14.22 -49.87 19.78
CA PRO A 226 13.45 -51.11 19.72
C PRO A 226 12.02 -50.91 19.18
N SER A 227 11.53 -51.90 18.45
CA SER A 227 10.21 -51.89 17.78
C SER A 227 9.15 -52.66 18.59
N GLU A 228 8.38 -51.96 19.42
CA GLU A 228 7.25 -52.49 20.19
C GLU A 228 6.13 -51.43 20.34
N THR A 229 4.85 -51.77 20.51
CA THR A 229 4.19 -53.08 20.31
C THR A 229 2.75 -52.90 19.82
N ARG A 230 2.24 -53.91 19.12
CA ARG A 230 0.90 -53.97 18.53
C ARG A 230 -0.17 -54.24 19.61
N MET A 231 -1.02 -53.27 19.90
CA MET A 231 -2.27 -53.46 20.66
C MET A 231 -3.50 -53.21 19.80
N ALA A 232 -4.58 -53.94 20.09
CA ALA A 232 -5.83 -53.95 19.33
C ALA A 232 -7.04 -53.73 20.27
N ASN A 233 -8.24 -53.81 19.68
CA ASN A 233 -9.57 -53.73 20.31
C ASN A 233 -10.06 -52.31 20.61
N GLY A 234 -11.35 -52.08 20.31
CA GLY A 234 -12.02 -50.78 20.44
C GLY A 234 -13.38 -50.68 19.73
N SER A 235 -14.03 -51.82 19.43
CA SER A 235 -15.28 -51.88 18.67
C SER A 235 -16.48 -51.49 19.53
N GLY A 236 -16.78 -50.18 19.60
CA GLY A 236 -17.94 -49.63 20.29
C GLY A 236 -19.12 -49.36 19.36
N SER A 237 -19.98 -50.36 19.13
CA SER A 237 -21.30 -50.14 18.52
C SER A 237 -22.30 -49.70 19.60
N LEU A 238 -23.07 -48.63 19.35
CA LEU A 238 -24.41 -48.45 19.94
C LEU A 238 -25.19 -47.31 19.27
N ALA A 239 -26.03 -47.69 18.30
CA ALA A 239 -27.32 -47.05 18.03
C ALA A 239 -28.42 -48.01 18.58
N PRO A 240 -29.71 -47.63 18.69
CA PRO A 240 -30.36 -46.41 18.20
C PRO A 240 -31.27 -45.70 19.23
N SER A 241 -31.90 -44.59 18.80
CA SER A 241 -33.26 -44.24 19.25
C SER A 241 -33.94 -43.35 18.20
N ALA A 242 -34.95 -43.91 17.53
CA ALA A 242 -35.92 -43.11 16.79
C ALA A 242 -37.01 -42.64 17.75
N ASN A 243 -37.61 -41.47 17.51
CA ASN A 243 -38.81 -41.06 18.24
C ASN A 243 -39.80 -40.39 17.28
N ASN A 244 -40.93 -41.05 17.02
CA ASN A 244 -42.00 -40.57 16.16
C ASN A 244 -43.08 -39.86 17.00
N SER A 245 -43.55 -38.69 16.54
CA SER A 245 -44.77 -38.04 17.02
C SER A 245 -45.59 -37.51 15.83
N PRO A 246 -46.85 -37.95 15.62
CA PRO A 246 -47.62 -37.62 14.42
C PRO A 246 -48.85 -36.71 14.66
N ARG A 247 -49.46 -36.25 13.55
CA ARG A 247 -50.82 -35.62 13.42
C ARG A 247 -50.97 -34.18 13.96
N PRO A 248 -52.08 -33.47 13.63
CA PRO A 248 -52.67 -33.27 12.29
C PRO A 248 -53.05 -31.79 12.02
N GLY A 249 -53.46 -31.42 10.80
CA GLY A 249 -53.87 -30.04 10.52
C GLY A 249 -54.50 -29.77 9.14
N THR A 250 -55.60 -30.43 8.79
CA THR A 250 -56.39 -30.10 7.59
C THR A 250 -57.26 -28.86 7.82
N SER A 251 -57.24 -27.92 6.88
CA SER A 251 -58.26 -26.87 6.74
C SER A 251 -58.59 -26.64 5.27
N HIS A 252 -59.85 -26.27 4.98
CA HIS A 252 -60.44 -26.31 3.64
C HIS A 252 -60.79 -24.91 3.12
N LEU A 253 -60.52 -24.68 1.82
CA LEU A 253 -61.33 -23.84 0.91
C LEU A 253 -61.32 -22.32 1.20
N PRO A 254 -61.83 -21.45 0.29
CA PRO A 254 -62.44 -21.75 -1.02
C PRO A 254 -61.62 -21.30 -2.23
N ALA A 255 -62.02 -21.79 -3.40
CA ALA A 255 -61.52 -21.30 -4.68
C ALA A 255 -62.06 -19.89 -4.99
N ASN A 256 -61.22 -19.04 -5.59
CA ASN A 256 -61.69 -17.92 -6.39
C ASN A 256 -61.33 -18.17 -7.86
N ASN A 257 -62.28 -17.92 -8.76
CA ASN A 257 -62.27 -18.39 -10.13
C ASN A 257 -62.11 -17.19 -11.08
N ASN A 258 -60.87 -16.84 -11.43
CA ASN A 258 -60.61 -15.80 -12.43
C ASN A 258 -59.79 -16.35 -13.62
N ARG A 259 -60.51 -17.07 -14.48
CA ARG A 259 -60.04 -17.68 -15.71
C ARG A 259 -59.88 -16.61 -16.79
N ASN A 260 -58.66 -16.09 -16.98
CA ASN A 260 -58.36 -15.18 -18.09
C ASN A 260 -57.19 -15.70 -18.94
N TYR A 261 -57.28 -15.48 -20.26
CA TYR A 261 -56.38 -16.09 -21.24
C TYR A 261 -55.01 -15.41 -21.24
N PHE A 262 -53.95 -16.16 -20.92
CA PHE A 262 -52.62 -15.93 -21.50
C PHE A 262 -51.94 -17.28 -21.76
N GLY A 263 -51.56 -17.52 -23.02
CA GLY A 263 -50.80 -18.69 -23.41
C GLY A 263 -49.35 -18.55 -22.96
N GLN A 264 -49.02 -19.02 -21.76
CA GLN A 264 -47.63 -19.16 -21.34
C GLN A 264 -46.97 -20.24 -22.20
N GLN A 265 -46.28 -19.81 -23.25
CA GLN A 265 -45.24 -20.62 -23.87
C GLN A 265 -44.19 -20.92 -22.80
N ASN A 266 -43.86 -22.21 -22.62
CA ASN A 266 -42.79 -22.62 -21.71
C ASN A 266 -41.43 -22.27 -22.33
N VAL A 267 -41.05 -20.98 -22.27
CA VAL A 267 -39.69 -20.53 -22.58
C VAL A 267 -38.75 -21.23 -21.58
N PRO A 268 -37.75 -21.99 -22.04
CA PRO A 268 -36.79 -22.63 -21.14
C PRO A 268 -36.11 -21.60 -20.23
N LYS A 269 -36.03 -21.89 -18.93
CA LYS A 269 -35.41 -20.97 -17.94
C LYS A 269 -33.95 -20.63 -18.27
N GLU A 270 -33.29 -21.55 -18.98
CA GLU A 270 -31.91 -21.47 -19.46
C GLU A 270 -31.75 -20.40 -20.57
N GLU A 271 -32.71 -20.31 -21.48
CA GLU A 271 -32.75 -19.29 -22.55
C GLU A 271 -32.96 -17.88 -21.98
N LEU A 272 -33.79 -17.75 -20.93
CA LEU A 272 -33.97 -16.50 -20.20
C LEU A 272 -32.66 -16.05 -19.52
N GLN A 273 -31.90 -16.97 -18.92
CA GLN A 273 -30.62 -16.66 -18.27
C GLN A 273 -29.56 -16.21 -19.28
N ALA A 274 -29.44 -16.89 -20.43
CA ALA A 274 -28.58 -16.45 -21.53
C ALA A 274 -28.91 -15.02 -21.99
N SER A 275 -30.21 -14.72 -22.19
CA SER A 275 -30.68 -13.40 -22.65
C SER A 275 -30.37 -12.23 -21.69
N ILE A 276 -30.11 -12.52 -20.41
CA ILE A 276 -29.72 -11.53 -19.39
C ILE A 276 -28.20 -11.31 -19.44
N SER A 277 -27.42 -12.38 -19.56
CA SER A 277 -25.96 -12.33 -19.66
C SER A 277 -25.50 -11.56 -20.91
N ASP A 278 -26.10 -11.84 -22.07
CA ASP A 278 -25.74 -11.19 -23.34
C ASP A 278 -26.06 -9.69 -23.32
N LYS A 279 -27.19 -9.29 -22.74
CA LYS A 279 -27.55 -7.88 -22.57
C LYS A 279 -26.58 -7.13 -21.69
N PHE A 280 -26.16 -7.71 -20.57
CA PHE A 280 -25.18 -7.10 -19.67
C PHE A 280 -23.82 -6.92 -20.36
N LEU A 281 -23.36 -7.94 -21.10
CA LEU A 281 -22.12 -7.87 -21.87
C LEU A 281 -22.20 -6.83 -23.01
N GLN A 282 -23.34 -6.74 -23.69
CA GLN A 282 -23.57 -5.76 -24.76
C GLN A 282 -23.64 -4.32 -24.22
N GLU A 283 -24.23 -4.11 -23.03
CA GLU A 283 -24.26 -2.81 -22.35
C GLU A 283 -22.86 -2.36 -21.89
N GLU A 284 -22.06 -3.26 -21.31
CA GLU A 284 -20.67 -3.01 -20.94
C GLU A 284 -19.79 -2.68 -22.16
N LEU A 285 -19.97 -3.40 -23.28
CA LEU A 285 -19.28 -3.08 -24.54
C LEU A 285 -19.73 -1.73 -25.13
N ALA A 286 -21.02 -1.39 -25.05
CA ALA A 286 -21.52 -0.09 -25.49
C ALA A 286 -20.99 1.08 -24.63
N LYS A 287 -20.89 0.89 -23.31
CA LYS A 287 -20.24 1.84 -22.40
C LYS A 287 -18.76 2.02 -22.76
N ARG A 288 -18.01 0.94 -22.97
CA ARG A 288 -16.60 1.00 -23.39
C ARG A 288 -16.40 1.70 -24.73
N LEU A 289 -17.27 1.47 -25.71
CA LEU A 289 -17.19 2.11 -27.02
C LEU A 289 -17.49 3.61 -26.96
N THR A 290 -18.62 4.00 -26.36
CA THR A 290 -18.99 5.42 -26.23
C THR A 290 -17.99 6.20 -25.37
N LEU A 291 -17.42 5.56 -24.35
CA LEU A 291 -16.41 6.18 -23.49
C LEU A 291 -15.03 6.27 -24.16
N LYS A 292 -14.65 5.28 -24.99
CA LYS A 292 -13.49 5.42 -25.89
C LYS A 292 -13.72 6.56 -26.89
N GLU A 293 -14.89 6.63 -27.53
CA GLU A 293 -15.21 7.70 -28.48
C GLU A 293 -15.23 9.08 -27.80
N ARG A 294 -15.64 9.17 -26.52
CA ARG A 294 -15.52 10.39 -25.72
C ARG A 294 -14.05 10.75 -25.46
N ILE A 295 -13.19 9.79 -25.12
CA ILE A 295 -11.73 9.99 -24.99
C ILE A 295 -11.13 10.45 -26.33
N ASP A 296 -11.41 9.76 -27.43
CA ASP A 296 -10.88 10.05 -28.77
C ASP A 296 -11.33 11.43 -29.31
N ASN A 297 -12.44 11.98 -28.79
CA ASN A 297 -12.90 13.34 -29.07
C ASN A 297 -12.35 14.38 -28.09
N ASP A 298 -12.15 14.04 -26.82
CA ASP A 298 -11.48 14.89 -25.83
C ASP A 298 -10.01 15.15 -26.22
N HIS A 299 -9.35 14.14 -26.79
CA HIS A 299 -8.03 14.24 -27.42
C HIS A 299 -8.02 15.02 -28.76
N ARG A 300 -9.16 15.58 -29.20
CA ARG A 300 -9.23 16.60 -30.27
C ARG A 300 -9.23 18.03 -29.72
N GLY A 301 -8.93 18.21 -28.42
CA GLY A 301 -8.35 19.44 -27.92
C GLY A 301 -7.05 19.83 -28.67
N PRO A 302 -6.48 21.03 -28.43
CA PRO A 302 -5.43 21.61 -29.26
C PRO A 302 -4.03 20.95 -29.11
N GLN A 303 -3.91 19.72 -29.61
CA GLN A 303 -2.74 19.01 -30.14
C GLN A 303 -1.49 18.80 -29.24
N ASN A 304 -1.42 19.40 -28.06
CA ASN A 304 -0.24 19.43 -27.18
C ASN A 304 -0.45 18.71 -25.82
N ASP A 305 -1.38 17.76 -25.74
CA ASP A 305 -1.51 16.88 -24.56
C ASP A 305 -0.27 15.96 -24.49
N HIS A 306 0.59 16.19 -23.51
CA HIS A 306 1.82 15.40 -23.35
C HIS A 306 1.60 14.23 -22.39
N CYS A 307 1.55 13.02 -22.96
CA CYS A 307 1.22 11.79 -22.24
C CYS A 307 2.25 10.67 -22.44
N GLY A 308 2.20 9.66 -21.56
CA GLY A 308 3.03 8.46 -21.66
C GLY A 308 2.95 7.59 -20.40
N PHE A 309 3.79 6.57 -20.33
CA PHE A 309 3.99 5.83 -19.07
C PHE A 309 5.16 6.40 -18.27
N ILE A 310 4.97 6.48 -16.96
CA ILE A 310 6.01 6.87 -15.99
C ILE A 310 5.88 5.99 -14.75
N ALA A 311 6.95 5.83 -13.99
CA ALA A 311 6.88 5.30 -12.64
C ALA A 311 6.98 6.43 -11.62
N VAL A 312 6.18 6.36 -10.55
CA VAL A 312 6.08 7.39 -9.51
C VAL A 312 6.13 6.79 -8.11
N GLN A 313 6.79 7.47 -7.19
CA GLN A 313 6.83 7.22 -5.75
C GLN A 313 6.65 8.56 -5.02
N GLY A 314 5.48 8.76 -4.42
CA GLY A 314 5.01 10.03 -3.87
C GLY A 314 3.59 9.85 -3.36
N GLY A 315 2.86 10.95 -3.10
CA GLY A 315 1.44 10.89 -2.72
C GLY A 315 1.19 9.96 -1.52
N ARG A 316 1.91 10.20 -0.41
CA ARG A 316 1.93 9.35 0.80
C ARG A 316 2.41 7.90 0.60
N SER A 317 2.77 7.48 -0.61
CA SER A 317 3.04 6.08 -0.96
C SER A 317 4.54 5.79 -1.09
N CYS A 318 5.04 4.87 -0.25
CA CYS A 318 6.43 4.44 -0.25
C CYS A 318 6.80 3.42 -1.35
N TYR A 319 5.86 3.09 -2.25
CA TYR A 319 6.09 2.11 -3.33
C TYR A 319 6.04 2.77 -4.71
N TRP A 320 6.98 2.39 -5.58
CA TRP A 320 6.94 2.72 -7.00
C TRP A 320 5.71 2.12 -7.68
N LYS A 321 4.88 2.98 -8.26
CA LYS A 321 3.70 2.62 -9.07
C LYS A 321 3.96 3.03 -10.51
N ARG A 322 3.78 2.12 -11.48
CA ARG A 322 3.65 2.54 -12.89
C ARG A 322 2.28 3.21 -13.08
N ARG A 323 2.29 4.33 -13.79
CA ARG A 323 1.13 5.17 -14.09
C ARG A 323 1.19 5.59 -15.55
N TRP A 324 0.02 5.73 -16.17
CA TRP A 324 -0.10 6.55 -17.36
C TRP A 324 -0.21 8.01 -16.90
N PHE A 325 0.52 8.94 -17.51
CA PHE A 325 0.43 10.36 -17.19
C PHE A 325 -0.12 11.15 -18.37
N VAL A 326 -0.79 12.25 -18.09
CA VAL A 326 -1.15 13.28 -19.09
C VAL A 326 -0.93 14.65 -18.45
N ILE A 327 -0.12 15.49 -19.09
CA ILE A 327 -0.02 16.92 -18.75
C ILE A 327 -1.07 17.66 -19.58
N ARG A 328 -2.02 18.33 -18.91
CA ARG A 328 -3.06 19.16 -19.53
C ARG A 328 -3.08 20.53 -18.88
N GLY A 329 -2.90 21.59 -19.67
CA GLY A 329 -2.90 22.96 -19.15
C GLY A 329 -1.78 23.17 -18.13
N ALA A 330 -2.13 23.30 -16.85
CA ALA A 330 -1.21 23.48 -15.72
C ALA A 330 -1.01 22.22 -14.86
N THR A 331 -1.72 21.12 -15.18
CA THR A 331 -1.92 20.00 -14.27
C THR A 331 -1.35 18.71 -14.85
N LEU A 332 -0.58 17.99 -14.03
CA LEU A 332 -0.07 16.64 -14.32
C LEU A 332 -1.02 15.61 -13.69
N TYR A 333 -1.80 14.94 -14.53
CA TYR A 333 -2.72 13.88 -14.12
C TYR A 333 -2.04 12.52 -14.20
N LEU A 334 -2.21 11.69 -13.16
CA LEU A 334 -1.64 10.33 -13.07
C LEU A 334 -2.75 9.29 -12.99
N TYR A 335 -2.81 8.37 -13.95
CA TYR A 335 -3.86 7.38 -14.18
C TYR A 335 -3.34 5.95 -13.94
N THR A 336 -4.22 5.04 -13.49
CA THR A 336 -3.84 3.63 -13.24
C THR A 336 -3.41 2.91 -14.51
N SER A 337 -4.03 3.22 -15.64
CA SER A 337 -3.70 2.81 -17.01
C SER A 337 -4.10 3.90 -18.00
N GLU A 338 -3.62 3.78 -19.25
CA GLU A 338 -4.05 4.57 -20.42
C GLU A 338 -5.58 4.55 -20.62
N THR A 339 -6.24 3.47 -20.18
CA THR A 339 -7.68 3.25 -20.27
C THR A 339 -8.47 3.62 -19.00
N SER A 340 -7.84 4.29 -18.03
CA SER A 340 -8.50 4.72 -16.78
C SER A 340 -9.20 6.06 -16.97
N PHE A 341 -10.45 6.17 -16.50
CA PHE A 341 -11.28 7.36 -16.71
C PHE A 341 -11.06 8.43 -15.64
N SER A 342 -10.87 8.01 -14.39
CA SER A 342 -10.41 8.88 -13.30
C SER A 342 -8.88 8.85 -13.19
N PRO A 343 -8.24 10.00 -12.91
CA PRO A 343 -6.89 10.03 -12.39
C PRO A 343 -6.87 9.45 -10.96
N THR A 344 -5.76 8.82 -10.57
CA THR A 344 -5.42 8.53 -9.17
C THR A 344 -4.97 9.79 -8.44
N ASP A 345 -4.18 10.63 -9.11
CA ASP A 345 -3.56 11.82 -8.54
C ASP A 345 -3.60 12.96 -9.58
N ALA A 346 -3.73 14.21 -9.12
CA ALA A 346 -3.65 15.41 -9.95
C ALA A 346 -2.69 16.41 -9.28
N LEU A 347 -1.61 16.76 -9.98
CA LEU A 347 -0.50 17.54 -9.45
C LEU A 347 -0.41 18.88 -10.18
N GLU A 348 -0.66 19.98 -9.49
CA GLU A 348 -0.56 21.33 -10.07
C GLU A 348 0.91 21.72 -10.27
N LEU A 349 1.35 21.80 -11.53
CA LEU A 349 2.73 22.16 -11.88
C LEU A 349 3.06 23.64 -11.56
N ARG A 350 2.06 24.43 -11.18
CA ARG A 350 2.19 25.79 -10.64
C ARG A 350 2.51 25.84 -9.15
N GLU A 351 2.29 24.75 -8.41
CA GLU A 351 2.69 24.63 -7.00
C GLU A 351 4.11 24.05 -6.86
N LEU A 352 4.85 23.92 -7.96
CA LEU A 352 6.21 23.38 -7.99
C LEU A 352 7.19 24.37 -7.32
N VAL A 353 7.92 23.91 -6.31
CA VAL A 353 8.78 24.73 -5.44
C VAL A 353 10.14 25.04 -6.06
N ASP A 354 10.63 24.17 -6.94
CA ASP A 354 11.91 24.27 -7.65
C ASP A 354 11.83 23.54 -8.99
N VAL A 355 12.78 23.75 -9.91
CA VAL A 355 12.87 23.02 -11.19
C VAL A 355 12.92 21.50 -10.97
N PRO A 356 12.51 20.67 -11.96
CA PRO A 356 12.73 19.22 -11.92
C PRO A 356 14.21 18.88 -11.69
N ARG A 357 14.51 18.22 -10.57
CA ARG A 357 15.88 17.86 -10.17
C ARG A 357 16.17 16.40 -10.45
N ASP A 358 17.42 16.09 -10.80
CA ASP A 358 17.86 14.70 -10.93
C ASP A 358 17.82 13.98 -9.57
N ALA A 359 17.51 12.68 -9.58
CA ALA A 359 17.44 11.84 -8.39
C ALA A 359 18.22 10.52 -8.55
N GLU A 360 18.92 10.32 -9.67
CA GLU A 360 19.57 9.05 -10.00
C GLU A 360 20.63 8.63 -8.98
N ALA A 361 21.31 9.60 -8.35
CA ALA A 361 22.25 9.38 -7.25
C ALA A 361 21.56 9.02 -5.91
N ASP A 362 20.34 9.51 -5.68
CA ASP A 362 19.63 9.38 -4.39
C ASP A 362 18.83 8.08 -4.30
N VAL A 363 18.12 7.71 -5.37
CA VAL A 363 17.29 6.48 -5.41
C VAL A 363 17.94 5.32 -6.16
N LEU A 364 19.10 5.53 -6.79
CA LEU A 364 19.86 4.53 -7.56
C LEU A 364 19.07 3.88 -8.72
N ILE A 365 18.14 4.65 -9.32
CA ILE A 365 17.33 4.21 -10.48
C ILE A 365 17.69 5.09 -11.69
N PRO A 366 18.13 4.50 -12.82
CA PRO A 366 18.41 5.24 -14.04
C PRO A 366 17.21 6.05 -14.55
N ASN A 367 17.47 7.25 -15.06
CA ASN A 367 16.46 8.20 -15.53
C ASN A 367 15.43 8.59 -14.45
N SER A 368 15.78 8.50 -13.16
CA SER A 368 14.96 9.03 -12.08
C SER A 368 15.17 10.54 -11.86
N PHE A 369 14.17 11.17 -11.27
CA PHE A 369 14.14 12.60 -10.96
C PHE A 369 13.09 12.87 -9.87
N PHE A 370 13.04 14.09 -9.36
CA PHE A 370 11.98 14.49 -8.43
C PHE A 370 11.40 15.88 -8.70
N LEU A 371 10.14 16.01 -8.31
CA LEU A 371 9.36 17.24 -8.28
C LEU A 371 8.99 17.51 -6.83
N ASP A 372 9.02 18.76 -6.39
CA ASP A 372 8.67 19.15 -5.02
C ASP A 372 7.48 20.12 -5.06
N PHE A 373 6.34 19.75 -4.47
CA PHE A 373 5.08 20.48 -4.59
C PHE A 373 4.69 21.12 -3.25
N GLN A 374 4.33 22.40 -3.25
CA GLN A 374 4.12 23.18 -2.03
C GLN A 374 3.06 22.60 -1.08
N ALA A 375 1.94 22.10 -1.61
CA ALA A 375 0.87 21.50 -0.81
C ALA A 375 1.03 19.98 -0.58
N GLN A 376 1.75 19.28 -1.47
CA GLN A 376 1.72 17.82 -1.56
C GLN A 376 3.05 17.14 -1.19
N GLY A 377 4.14 17.91 -1.10
CA GLY A 377 5.50 17.43 -0.83
C GLY A 377 6.22 16.83 -2.04
N PRO A 378 7.34 16.13 -1.82
CA PRO A 378 8.16 15.58 -2.90
C PRO A 378 7.56 14.31 -3.52
N PHE A 379 7.61 14.26 -4.85
CA PHE A 379 7.30 13.09 -5.67
C PHE A 379 8.54 12.71 -6.48
N PHE A 380 9.01 11.48 -6.31
CA PHE A 380 10.04 10.88 -7.14
C PHE A 380 9.40 10.21 -8.36
N PHE A 381 10.05 10.32 -9.50
CA PHE A 381 9.64 9.74 -10.78
C PHE A 381 10.81 9.00 -11.41
N TYR A 382 10.54 8.05 -12.31
CA TYR A 382 11.51 7.63 -13.32
C TYR A 382 10.84 7.33 -14.66
N ALA A 383 11.54 7.66 -15.74
CA ALA A 383 11.12 7.38 -17.11
C ALA A 383 11.84 6.13 -17.66
N ASP A 384 11.23 5.44 -18.62
CA ASP A 384 11.85 4.25 -19.24
C ASP A 384 13.10 4.59 -20.07
N SER A 385 13.27 5.85 -20.49
CA SER A 385 14.45 6.33 -21.21
C SER A 385 14.88 7.75 -20.81
N SER A 386 16.14 8.08 -21.06
CA SER A 386 16.69 9.43 -20.86
C SER A 386 16.06 10.46 -21.81
N ALA A 387 15.64 10.05 -23.01
CA ALA A 387 14.93 10.89 -23.95
C ALA A 387 13.52 11.27 -23.43
N ASP A 388 12.84 10.34 -22.75
CA ASP A 388 11.52 10.59 -22.18
C ASP A 388 11.60 11.41 -20.89
N LYS A 389 12.63 11.22 -20.06
CA LYS A 389 12.99 12.15 -18.97
C LYS A 389 13.23 13.56 -19.50
N ALA A 390 14.04 13.72 -20.55
CA ALA A 390 14.32 15.03 -21.15
C ALA A 390 13.07 15.71 -21.74
N ARG A 391 12.19 14.95 -22.42
CA ARG A 391 10.89 15.43 -22.91
C ARG A 391 9.99 15.90 -21.76
N PHE A 392 9.89 15.09 -20.69
CA PHE A 392 9.08 15.43 -19.52
C PHE A 392 9.57 16.71 -18.84
N PHE A 393 10.90 16.87 -18.67
CA PHE A 393 11.52 18.08 -18.13
C PHE A 393 11.17 19.32 -18.96
N GLN A 394 11.31 19.23 -20.29
CA GLN A 394 10.98 20.32 -21.20
C GLN A 394 9.51 20.76 -21.06
N GLN A 395 8.58 19.81 -20.91
CA GLN A 395 7.16 20.12 -20.76
C GLN A 395 6.80 20.68 -19.39
N VAL A 396 7.38 20.17 -18.29
CA VAL A 396 7.15 20.74 -16.96
C VAL A 396 7.68 22.17 -16.88
N ALA A 397 8.88 22.45 -17.42
CA ALA A 397 9.43 23.82 -17.49
C ALA A 397 8.52 24.77 -18.31
N GLN A 398 8.12 24.33 -19.52
CA GLN A 398 7.23 25.09 -20.40
C GLN A 398 5.86 25.39 -19.76
N VAL A 399 5.32 24.50 -18.93
CA VAL A 399 4.02 24.65 -18.27
C VAL A 399 4.11 25.45 -16.96
N ALA A 400 5.14 25.22 -16.16
CA ALA A 400 5.35 25.93 -14.90
C ALA A 400 5.80 27.39 -15.09
N ASN A 401 6.39 27.73 -16.25
CA ASN A 401 7.03 29.01 -16.56
C ASN A 401 8.32 29.22 -15.74
N ILE A 402 9.17 28.19 -15.68
CA ILE A 402 10.47 28.16 -14.98
C ILE A 402 11.58 27.83 -15.98
#